data_AF-A0A2T4T3P4-F1
#
_entry.id   AF-A0A2T4T3P4-F1
#
_cell.length_a   1.000
_cell.length_b   1.000
_cell.length_c   1.000
_cell.angle_alpha   90.00
_cell.angle_beta   90.00
_cell.angle_gamma   90.00
#
_symmetry.space_group_name_H-M   'P 1'
#
loop_
_entity.id
_entity.type
_entity.pdbx_description
1 polymer ?
#
loop_
_entity_poly.entity_id
_entity_poly.type
_entity_poly.pdbx_seq_one_letter_code
_entity_poly.pdbx_strand_id
1 'polypeptide(L)'
;MRLRSKLVVLYLVCLSCLRLSAQDGMNALLSLPPFERAVVCIKHFEGLHGFKDAPYVGYGHKLQKGERFTAAMTERQADSLLRADLMKRLMMFKNYGKDALLLAVLSYNVGAGRLLGYGKHPKSRLLRKIESGDRNFYREFVSFCRYKGKVLRGLVKRRKVEFVLFYIP
;
A
#
# COMPACT_ATOMS: atom_id res chain seq x y z
N MET A 1 10.30 46.77 -8.63
CA MET A 1 11.06 45.52 -8.88
C MET A 1 11.56 44.82 -7.61
N ARG A 2 12.03 45.54 -6.57
CA ARG A 2 12.57 44.93 -5.32
C ARG A 2 11.63 44.01 -4.53
N LEU A 3 10.32 44.31 -4.44
CA LEU A 3 9.37 43.50 -3.64
C LEU A 3 9.05 42.15 -4.30
N ARG A 4 8.94 42.11 -5.64
CA ARG A 4 8.75 40.89 -6.42
C ARG A 4 9.94 39.93 -6.30
N SER A 5 11.17 40.42 -6.33
CA SER A 5 12.37 39.59 -6.10
C SER A 5 12.41 38.95 -4.71
N LYS A 6 12.02 39.68 -3.65
CA LYS A 6 11.99 39.13 -2.29
C LYS A 6 10.93 38.01 -2.13
N LEU A 7 9.77 38.16 -2.78
CA LEU A 7 8.71 37.14 -2.81
C LEU A 7 9.15 35.86 -3.57
N VAL A 8 9.88 36.02 -4.68
CA VAL A 8 10.42 34.88 -5.44
C VAL A 8 11.47 34.12 -4.63
N VAL A 9 12.38 34.82 -3.93
CA VAL A 9 13.37 34.20 -3.05
C VAL A 9 12.69 33.46 -1.89
N LEU A 10 11.70 34.08 -1.24
CA LEU A 10 10.93 33.44 -0.18
C LEU A 10 10.22 32.16 -0.68
N TYR A 11 9.59 32.22 -1.86
CA TYR A 11 8.94 31.05 -2.47
C TYR A 11 9.92 29.92 -2.77
N LEU A 12 11.11 30.23 -3.30
CA LEU A 12 12.17 29.25 -3.56
C LEU A 12 12.71 28.63 -2.26
N VAL A 13 12.87 29.42 -1.20
CA VAL A 13 13.24 28.93 0.13
C VAL A 13 12.16 28.01 0.69
N CYS A 14 10.89 28.40 0.63
CA CYS A 14 9.77 27.54 1.06
C CYS A 14 9.73 26.21 0.29
N LEU A 15 9.90 26.24 -1.04
CA LEU A 15 9.96 25.04 -1.87
C LEU A 15 11.13 24.13 -1.51
N SER A 16 12.30 24.69 -1.23
CA SER A 16 13.49 23.91 -0.84
C SER A 16 13.34 23.32 0.56
N CYS A 17 12.77 24.05 1.53
CA CYS A 17 12.42 23.51 2.85
C CYS A 17 11.41 22.35 2.77
N LEU A 18 10.36 22.50 1.94
CA LEU A 18 9.36 21.45 1.71
C LEU A 18 9.99 20.19 1.09
N ARG A 19 10.91 20.36 0.13
CA ARG A 19 11.64 19.23 -0.47
C ARG A 19 12.54 18.54 0.54
N LEU A 20 13.26 19.29 1.36
CA LEU A 20 14.14 18.72 2.38
C LEU A 20 13.34 17.92 3.41
N SER A 21 12.25 18.48 3.93
CA SER A 21 11.33 17.78 4.84
C SER A 21 10.72 16.51 4.23
N ALA A 22 10.30 16.56 2.96
CA ALA A 22 9.80 15.39 2.26
C ALA A 22 10.88 14.32 2.06
N GLN A 23 12.12 14.73 1.81
CA GLN A 23 13.26 13.84 1.65
C GLN A 23 13.66 13.18 2.97
N ASP A 24 13.69 13.93 4.07
CA ASP A 24 13.93 13.41 5.41
C ASP A 24 12.84 12.41 5.83
N GLY A 25 11.57 12.71 5.53
CA GLY A 25 10.46 11.79 5.74
C GLY A 25 10.57 10.50 4.93
N MET A 26 10.99 10.60 3.66
CA MET A 26 11.23 9.42 2.82
C MET A 26 12.42 8.60 3.33
N ASN A 27 13.52 9.25 3.74
CA ASN A 27 14.69 8.60 4.30
C ASN A 27 14.34 7.84 5.59
N ALA A 28 13.57 8.47 6.49
CA ALA A 28 13.06 7.84 7.69
C ALA A 28 12.13 6.65 7.38
N LEU A 29 11.28 6.77 6.35
CA LEU A 29 10.44 5.67 5.91
C LEU A 29 11.25 4.53 5.29
N LEU A 30 12.35 4.83 4.59
CA LEU A 30 13.28 3.87 3.99
C LEU A 30 14.20 3.20 5.02
N SER A 31 14.49 3.85 6.16
CA SER A 31 15.27 3.26 7.26
C SER A 31 14.48 2.23 8.09
N LEU A 32 13.15 2.22 7.99
CA LEU A 32 12.33 1.21 8.65
C LEU A 32 12.60 -0.20 8.10
N PRO A 33 12.46 -1.25 8.92
CA PRO A 33 12.36 -2.62 8.42
C PRO A 33 11.23 -2.74 7.39
N PRO A 34 11.36 -3.60 6.35
CA PRO A 34 10.38 -3.69 5.26
C PRO A 34 8.94 -3.91 5.74
N PHE A 35 8.74 -4.75 6.77
CA PHE A 35 7.42 -5.00 7.33
C PHE A 35 6.81 -3.76 8.00
N GLU A 36 7.59 -3.02 8.79
CA GLU A 36 7.14 -1.76 9.41
C GLU A 36 6.80 -0.70 8.36
N ARG A 37 7.63 -0.60 7.31
CA ARG A 37 7.37 0.25 6.15
C ARG A 37 6.04 -0.09 5.48
N ALA A 38 5.72 -1.38 5.35
CA ALA A 38 4.44 -1.85 4.82
C ALA A 38 3.25 -1.48 5.71
N VAL A 39 3.37 -1.62 7.03
CA VAL A 39 2.34 -1.19 7.99
C VAL A 39 2.04 0.30 7.82
N VAL A 40 3.07 1.16 7.83
CA VAL A 40 2.91 2.62 7.65
C VAL A 40 2.26 2.94 6.29
N CYS A 41 2.73 2.30 5.22
CA CYS A 41 2.17 2.49 3.88
C CYS A 41 0.69 2.11 3.81
N ILE A 42 0.29 0.98 4.40
CA ILE A 42 -1.12 0.53 4.40
C ILE A 42 -1.98 1.51 5.22
N LYS A 43 -1.54 1.90 6.42
CA LYS A 43 -2.27 2.89 7.23
C LYS A 43 -2.54 4.18 6.48
N HIS A 44 -1.54 4.69 5.76
CA HIS A 44 -1.67 5.92 4.97
C HIS A 44 -2.76 5.83 3.89
N PHE A 45 -2.89 4.69 3.21
CA PHE A 45 -3.85 4.54 2.12
C PHE A 45 -5.22 4.04 2.54
N GLU A 46 -5.33 3.24 3.61
CA GLU A 46 -6.62 2.74 4.09
C GLU A 46 -7.32 3.74 5.02
N GLY A 47 -6.56 4.41 5.90
CA GLY A 47 -7.12 5.18 6.98
C GLY A 47 -7.79 4.32 8.06
N LEU A 48 -7.99 4.91 9.25
CA LEU A 48 -8.68 4.25 10.34
C LEU A 48 -10.20 4.32 10.14
N HIS A 49 -10.84 3.16 10.05
CA HIS A 49 -12.26 3.00 9.78
C HIS A 49 -13.07 3.19 11.07
N GLY A 50 -14.13 3.98 10.97
CA GLY A 50 -15.09 4.25 12.05
C GLY A 50 -16.45 3.58 11.80
N PHE A 51 -17.45 3.95 12.59
CA PHE A 51 -18.78 3.33 12.54
C PHE A 51 -19.48 3.44 11.18
N LYS A 52 -19.21 4.51 10.43
CA LYS A 52 -19.78 4.75 9.08
C LYS A 52 -19.25 3.80 8.01
N ASP A 53 -18.12 3.15 8.28
CA ASP A 53 -17.42 2.30 7.32
C ASP A 53 -17.80 0.82 7.49
N ALA A 54 -18.83 0.52 8.29
CA ALA A 54 -19.34 -0.83 8.49
C ALA A 54 -19.63 -1.53 7.14
N PRO A 55 -19.28 -2.82 6.98
CA PRO A 55 -18.80 -3.76 8.00
C PRO A 55 -17.27 -3.79 8.19
N TYR A 56 -16.56 -2.72 7.80
CA TYR A 56 -15.10 -2.64 7.92
C TYR A 56 -14.68 -1.92 9.19
N VAL A 57 -13.61 -2.40 9.82
CA VAL A 57 -13.03 -1.85 11.06
C VAL A 57 -11.51 -1.73 10.94
N GLY A 58 -10.88 -0.96 11.84
CA GLY A 58 -9.42 -0.80 11.85
C GLY A 58 -8.91 -0.22 10.52
N TYR A 59 -7.88 -0.83 9.93
CA TYR A 59 -7.33 -0.41 8.64
C TYR A 59 -7.90 -1.23 7.47
N GLY A 60 -9.23 -1.31 7.37
CA GLY A 60 -9.92 -2.00 6.26
C GLY A 60 -10.17 -3.50 6.48
N HIS A 61 -10.13 -3.96 7.73
CA HIS A 61 -10.47 -5.33 8.07
C HIS A 61 -11.98 -5.54 7.97
N LYS A 62 -12.42 -6.50 7.14
CA LYS A 62 -13.84 -6.86 7.03
C LYS A 62 -14.19 -7.91 8.06
N LEU A 63 -15.12 -7.58 8.96
CA LEU A 63 -15.59 -8.50 10.00
C LEU A 63 -16.07 -9.83 9.42
N GLN A 64 -15.53 -10.93 9.95
CA GLN A 64 -15.94 -12.29 9.66
C GLN A 64 -17.00 -12.78 10.65
N LYS A 65 -17.71 -13.84 10.27
CA LYS A 65 -18.73 -14.45 11.14
C LYS A 65 -18.07 -14.96 12.43
N GLY A 66 -18.52 -14.45 13.58
CA GLY A 66 -18.03 -14.83 14.91
C GLY A 66 -16.97 -13.90 15.49
N GLU A 67 -16.42 -12.97 14.72
CA GLU A 67 -15.52 -11.95 15.25
C GLU A 67 -16.30 -10.88 16.03
N ARG A 68 -15.70 -10.39 17.13
CA ARG A 68 -16.30 -9.39 18.03
C ARG A 68 -15.59 -8.04 17.96
N PHE A 69 -14.80 -7.79 16.93
CA PHE A 69 -14.16 -6.49 16.74
C PHE A 69 -15.21 -5.41 16.45
N THR A 70 -14.97 -4.20 16.93
CA THR A 70 -15.88 -3.07 16.77
C THR A 70 -15.13 -1.88 16.18
N ALA A 71 -15.88 -0.95 15.56
CA ALA A 71 -15.34 0.30 15.07
C ALA A 71 -14.83 1.24 16.19
N ALA A 72 -15.11 0.93 17.46
CA ALA A 72 -14.61 1.67 18.62
C ALA A 72 -13.19 1.26 19.06
N MET A 73 -12.52 0.37 18.31
CA MET A 73 -11.18 -0.08 18.64
C MET A 73 -10.17 1.08 18.68
N THR A 74 -9.23 1.01 19.63
CA THR A 74 -8.12 1.96 19.70
C THR A 74 -7.20 1.81 18.49
N GLU A 75 -6.43 2.86 18.18
CA GLU A 75 -5.45 2.79 17.09
C GLU A 75 -4.41 1.67 17.30
N ARG A 76 -4.04 1.37 18.55
CA ARG A 76 -3.14 0.25 18.89
C ARG A 76 -3.76 -1.11 18.59
N GLN A 77 -5.05 -1.28 18.86
CA GLN A 77 -5.78 -2.50 18.52
C GLN A 77 -5.91 -2.63 16.99
N ALA A 78 -6.23 -1.54 16.29
CA ALA A 78 -6.29 -1.51 14.84
C ALA A 78 -4.92 -1.81 14.18
N ASP A 79 -3.83 -1.28 14.75
CA ASP A 79 -2.46 -1.58 14.32
C ASP A 79 -2.13 -3.06 14.50
N SER A 80 -2.46 -3.63 15.65
CA SER A 80 -2.24 -5.06 15.95
C SER A 80 -3.03 -5.95 14.97
N LEU A 81 -4.29 -5.60 14.68
CA LEU A 81 -5.13 -6.30 13.70
C LEU A 81 -4.56 -6.20 12.28
N LEU A 82 -4.12 -5.00 11.87
CA LEU A 82 -3.44 -4.78 10.59
C LEU A 82 -2.20 -5.65 10.44
N ARG A 83 -1.36 -5.72 11.49
CA ARG A 83 -0.15 -6.55 11.48
C ARG A 83 -0.47 -8.03 11.33
N ALA A 84 -1.50 -8.53 12.03
CA ALA A 84 -1.96 -9.91 11.91
C ALA A 84 -2.48 -10.22 10.49
N ASP A 85 -3.29 -9.34 9.92
CA ASP A 85 -3.81 -9.48 8.55
C ASP A 85 -2.70 -9.44 7.50
N LEU A 86 -1.74 -8.53 7.65
CA LEU A 86 -0.59 -8.43 6.76
C LEU A 86 0.31 -9.67 6.87
N MET A 87 0.55 -10.19 8.08
CA MET A 87 1.32 -11.41 8.29
C MET A 87 0.64 -12.61 7.63
N LYS A 88 -0.68 -12.76 7.77
CA LYS A 88 -1.45 -13.80 7.09
C LYS A 88 -1.26 -13.74 5.57
N ARG A 89 -1.22 -12.53 4.99
CA ARG A 89 -0.97 -12.33 3.57
C ARG A 89 0.45 -12.64 3.17
N LEU A 90 1.43 -12.22 3.96
CA LEU A 90 2.84 -12.56 3.74
C LEU A 90 3.03 -14.08 3.70
N MET A 91 2.41 -14.81 4.63
CA MET A 91 2.44 -16.27 4.65
C MET A 91 1.80 -16.92 3.41
N MET A 92 0.74 -16.33 2.84
CA MET A 92 0.15 -16.81 1.58
C MET A 92 1.13 -16.66 0.39
N PHE A 93 1.99 -15.65 0.39
CA PHE A 93 2.96 -15.39 -0.68
C PHE A 93 4.39 -15.81 -0.34
N LYS A 94 4.63 -16.55 0.75
CA LYS A 94 5.98 -16.88 1.23
C LYS A 94 6.89 -17.54 0.18
N ASN A 95 6.31 -18.34 -0.72
CA ASN A 95 7.04 -19.06 -1.76
C ASN A 95 7.50 -18.15 -2.93
N TYR A 96 7.07 -16.87 -2.95
CA TYR A 96 7.54 -15.88 -3.92
C TYR A 96 8.82 -15.15 -3.46
N GLY A 97 9.46 -15.60 -2.37
CA GLY A 97 10.75 -15.11 -1.92
C GLY A 97 10.76 -13.59 -1.72
N LYS A 98 11.67 -12.89 -2.40
CA LYS A 98 11.84 -11.43 -2.29
C LYS A 98 10.59 -10.63 -2.67
N ASP A 99 9.69 -11.21 -3.47
CA ASP A 99 8.45 -10.56 -3.90
C ASP A 99 7.28 -10.78 -2.91
N ALA A 100 7.44 -11.61 -1.89
CA ALA A 100 6.36 -11.98 -0.98
C ALA A 100 5.71 -10.76 -0.31
N LEU A 101 6.53 -9.79 0.16
CA LEU A 101 6.03 -8.59 0.81
C LEU A 101 5.30 -7.66 -0.18
N LEU A 102 5.85 -7.45 -1.38
CA LEU A 102 5.23 -6.67 -2.44
C LEU A 102 3.83 -7.23 -2.79
N LEU A 103 3.74 -8.55 -2.92
CA LEU A 103 2.48 -9.24 -3.19
C LEU A 103 1.51 -9.20 -2.00
N ALA A 104 2.02 -9.32 -0.77
CA ALA A 104 1.21 -9.20 0.43
C ALA A 104 0.54 -7.82 0.53
N VAL A 105 1.32 -6.74 0.34
CA VAL A 105 0.83 -5.35 0.33
C VAL A 105 -0.19 -5.11 -0.78
N LEU A 106 0.11 -5.55 -2.01
CA LEU A 106 -0.84 -5.45 -3.12
C LEU A 106 -2.15 -6.17 -2.80
N SER A 107 -2.03 -7.42 -2.32
CA SER A 107 -3.19 -8.25 -1.97
C SER A 107 -4.03 -7.65 -0.84
N TYR A 108 -3.41 -6.87 0.07
CA TYR A 108 -4.12 -6.20 1.16
C TYR A 108 -5.26 -5.36 0.60
N ASN A 109 -4.98 -4.62 -0.47
CA ASN A 109 -5.97 -3.80 -1.15
C ASN A 109 -6.87 -4.58 -2.12
N VAL A 110 -6.31 -5.46 -2.94
CA VAL A 110 -7.06 -6.03 -4.09
C VAL A 110 -7.61 -7.43 -3.85
N GLY A 111 -7.29 -8.04 -2.70
CA GLY A 111 -7.60 -9.42 -2.36
C GLY A 111 -6.61 -10.42 -2.95
N ALA A 112 -6.28 -11.49 -2.20
CA ALA A 112 -5.34 -12.53 -2.64
C ALA A 112 -5.85 -13.30 -3.86
N GLY A 113 -7.16 -13.60 -3.92
CA GLY A 113 -7.77 -14.29 -5.06
C GLY A 113 -7.58 -13.56 -6.39
N ARG A 114 -7.50 -12.22 -6.39
CA ARG A 114 -7.25 -11.45 -7.61
C ARG A 114 -5.84 -11.63 -8.18
N LEU A 115 -4.91 -12.08 -7.33
CA LEU A 115 -3.54 -12.42 -7.73
C LEU A 115 -3.43 -13.91 -8.07
N LEU A 116 -3.86 -14.77 -7.14
CA LEU A 116 -3.73 -16.23 -7.20
C LEU A 116 -4.67 -16.89 -8.22
N GLY A 117 -5.79 -16.24 -8.55
CA GLY A 117 -6.90 -16.83 -9.28
C GLY A 117 -7.93 -17.47 -8.34
N TYR A 118 -9.15 -17.67 -8.85
CA TYR A 118 -10.23 -18.39 -8.18
C TYR A 118 -11.30 -18.82 -9.18
N GLY A 119 -11.81 -20.05 -9.06
CA GLY A 119 -12.83 -20.58 -9.96
C GLY A 119 -12.39 -20.48 -11.43
N LYS A 120 -13.15 -19.72 -12.24
CA LYS A 120 -12.85 -19.47 -13.66
C LYS A 120 -11.84 -18.35 -13.88
N HIS A 121 -11.44 -17.61 -12.84
CA HIS A 121 -10.44 -16.55 -12.95
C HIS A 121 -9.04 -17.13 -12.81
N PRO A 122 -8.21 -17.07 -13.87
CA PRO A 122 -6.86 -17.62 -13.81
C PRO A 122 -5.96 -16.75 -12.92
N LYS A 123 -4.81 -17.32 -12.56
CA LYS A 123 -3.72 -16.61 -11.91
C LYS A 123 -3.33 -15.36 -12.71
N SER A 124 -3.09 -14.26 -12.00
CA SER A 124 -2.75 -12.98 -12.63
C SER A 124 -1.48 -13.06 -13.48
N ARG A 125 -1.43 -12.23 -14.53
CA ARG A 125 -0.22 -12.12 -15.38
C ARG A 125 1.01 -11.68 -14.58
N LEU A 126 0.81 -10.87 -13.53
CA LEU A 126 1.86 -10.45 -12.59
C LEU A 126 2.56 -11.67 -11.98
N LEU A 127 1.80 -12.59 -11.37
CA LEU A 127 2.39 -13.77 -10.74
C LEU A 127 3.02 -14.70 -11.78
N ARG A 128 2.39 -14.89 -12.94
CA ARG A 128 2.98 -15.71 -14.01
C ARG A 128 4.34 -15.19 -14.48
N LYS A 129 4.50 -13.86 -14.57
CA LYS A 129 5.80 -13.24 -14.88
C LYS A 129 6.83 -13.51 -13.81
N ILE A 130 6.49 -13.24 -12.54
CA ILE A 130 7.37 -13.50 -11.39
C ILE A 130 7.80 -14.98 -11.36
N GLU A 131 6.87 -15.91 -11.56
CA GLU A 131 7.11 -17.35 -11.59
C GLU A 131 8.04 -17.77 -12.74
N SER A 132 7.93 -17.12 -13.90
CA SER A 132 8.83 -17.35 -15.04
C SER A 132 10.19 -16.64 -14.92
N GLY A 133 10.43 -15.89 -13.84
CA GLY A 133 11.64 -15.08 -13.65
C GLY A 133 11.65 -13.75 -14.41
N ASP A 134 10.58 -13.41 -15.14
CA ASP A 134 10.44 -12.12 -15.84
C ASP A 134 10.26 -11.00 -14.80
N ARG A 135 11.28 -10.15 -14.66
CA ARG A 135 11.27 -8.98 -13.76
C ARG A 135 10.59 -7.75 -14.37
N ASN A 136 10.28 -7.76 -15.65
CA ASN A 136 9.57 -6.67 -16.34
C ASN A 136 8.04 -6.78 -16.11
N PHE A 137 7.62 -6.76 -14.85
CA PHE A 137 6.21 -6.84 -14.46
C PHE A 137 5.62 -5.53 -13.91
N TYR A 138 6.36 -4.41 -14.00
CA TYR A 138 5.88 -3.10 -13.52
C TYR A 138 4.50 -2.75 -14.08
N ARG A 139 4.30 -2.95 -15.39
CA ARG A 139 3.02 -2.67 -16.06
C ARG A 139 1.88 -3.51 -15.50
N GLU A 140 2.11 -4.79 -15.25
CA GLU A 140 1.15 -5.68 -14.62
C GLU A 140 0.82 -5.23 -13.19
N PHE A 141 1.83 -4.85 -12.41
CA PHE A 141 1.65 -4.39 -11.03
C PHE A 141 0.79 -3.11 -10.95
N VAL A 142 1.09 -2.09 -11.76
CA VAL A 142 0.34 -0.82 -11.72
C VAL A 142 -1.06 -0.90 -12.36
N SER A 143 -1.35 -1.99 -13.08
CA SER A 143 -2.68 -2.22 -13.69
C SER A 143 -3.79 -2.51 -12.67
N PHE A 144 -3.42 -2.86 -11.43
CA PHE A 144 -4.33 -3.10 -10.30
C PHE A 144 -4.89 -1.79 -9.72
N CYS A 145 -5.51 -0.97 -10.59
CA CYS A 145 -6.05 0.35 -10.30
C CYS A 145 -7.48 0.57 -10.83
N ARG A 146 -8.16 -0.49 -11.27
CA ARG A 146 -9.51 -0.43 -11.85
C ARG A 146 -10.59 -0.88 -10.88
N TYR A 147 -11.66 -0.08 -10.80
CA TYR A 147 -12.91 -0.41 -10.13
C TYR A 147 -14.07 -0.20 -11.09
N LYS A 148 -14.92 -1.22 -11.26
CA LYS A 148 -16.06 -1.22 -12.21
C LYS A 148 -15.68 -0.67 -13.61
N GLY A 149 -14.54 -1.12 -14.15
CA GLY A 149 -14.03 -0.70 -15.46
C GLY A 149 -13.29 0.64 -15.50
N LYS A 150 -13.39 1.49 -14.47
CA LYS A 150 -12.77 2.83 -14.43
C LYS A 150 -11.44 2.80 -13.69
N VAL A 151 -10.46 3.54 -14.19
CA VAL A 151 -9.16 3.74 -13.53
C VAL A 151 -9.32 4.78 -12.42
N LEU A 152 -8.95 4.42 -11.19
CA LEU A 152 -8.98 5.33 -10.05
C LEU A 152 -7.61 5.96 -9.84
N ARG A 153 -7.52 7.29 -9.93
CA ARG A 153 -6.26 8.05 -9.77
C ARG A 153 -5.57 7.76 -8.43
N GLY A 154 -6.35 7.60 -7.35
CA GLY A 154 -5.82 7.23 -6.04
C GLY A 154 -5.12 5.87 -6.03
N LEU A 155 -5.68 4.86 -6.71
CA LEU A 155 -5.04 3.55 -6.82
C LEU A 155 -3.79 3.59 -7.70
N VAL A 156 -3.77 4.40 -8.75
CA VAL A 156 -2.54 4.59 -9.56
C VAL A 156 -1.41 5.15 -8.69
N LYS A 157 -1.69 6.17 -7.87
CA LYS A 157 -0.70 6.71 -6.93
C LYS A 157 -0.24 5.65 -5.94
N ARG A 158 -1.17 4.90 -5.34
CA ARG A 158 -0.88 3.81 -4.40
C ARG A 158 0.03 2.75 -5.00
N ARG A 159 -0.29 2.21 -6.19
CA ARG A 159 0.53 1.19 -6.85
C ARG A 159 1.94 1.69 -7.15
N LYS A 160 2.11 2.96 -7.55
CA LYS A 160 3.44 3.53 -7.77
C LYS A 160 4.25 3.58 -6.47
N VAL A 161 3.66 4.05 -5.38
CA VAL A 161 4.31 4.11 -4.06
C VAL A 161 4.68 2.72 -3.58
N GLU A 162 3.74 1.77 -3.60
CA GLU A 162 4.01 0.39 -3.19
C GLU A 162 5.13 -0.26 -4.01
N PHE A 163 5.15 -0.05 -5.33
CA PHE A 163 6.21 -0.58 -6.17
C PHE A 163 7.57 0.02 -5.80
N VAL A 164 7.66 1.34 -5.64
CA VAL A 164 8.91 2.01 -5.24
C VAL A 164 9.41 1.52 -3.88
N LEU A 165 8.50 1.26 -2.93
CA LEU A 165 8.87 0.89 -1.57
C LEU A 165 9.22 -0.60 -1.39
N PHE A 166 8.66 -1.48 -2.21
CA PHE A 166 8.71 -2.93 -1.96
C PHE A 166 9.20 -3.77 -3.14
N TYR A 167 9.41 -3.20 -4.33
CA TYR A 167 10.05 -3.92 -5.42
C TYR A 167 11.55 -4.08 -5.15
N ILE A 168 12.03 -5.32 -5.25
CA ILE A 168 13.45 -5.66 -5.19
C ILE A 168 13.84 -6.16 -6.60
N PRO A 169 14.80 -5.49 -7.27
CA PRO A 169 15.32 -5.90 -8.58
C PRO A 169 15.71 -7.38 -8.60
#